data_AF-A0A7I8J088-F1
#
_entry.id   AF-A0A7I8J088-F1
#
_cell.length_a   1.000
_cell.length_b   1.000
_cell.length_c   1.000
_cell.angle_alpha   90.00
_cell.angle_beta   90.00
_cell.angle_gamma   90.00
#
_symmetry.space_group_name_H-M   'P 1'
#
loop_
_entity.id
_entity.type
_entity.pdbx_description
1 polymer ?
#
loop_
_entity_poly.entity_id
_entity_poly.type
_entity_poly.pdbx_seq_one_letter_code
_entity_poly.pdbx_strand_id
1 'polypeptide(L)'
;MPAGHGVRSRTRDLFARPFRKKGYIPLTTYLRTYKIGTLSTLRIIRKRIHVRVEHVQPSRCAEEFRLRKIKNDELKREAKARGEKISTKRQPEGPKPGFLVEGTTLETVTPIPYDVVNDLKGGY
;
A
#
# COMPACT_ATOMS: atom_id res chain seq x y z
N MET A 1 21.37 12.97 33.86
CA MET A 1 21.35 14.08 32.88
C MET A 1 19.97 14.18 32.27
N PRO A 2 19.30 15.34 32.28
CA PRO A 2 18.06 15.52 31.53
C PRO A 2 18.35 15.32 30.04
N ALA A 3 17.49 14.58 29.35
CA ALA A 3 17.66 14.31 27.93
C ALA A 3 17.55 15.63 27.13
N GLY A 4 18.66 16.05 26.52
CA GLY A 4 18.64 17.09 25.50
C GLY A 4 17.87 16.57 24.30
N HIS A 5 16.57 16.85 24.23
CA HIS A 5 15.73 16.49 23.08
C HIS A 5 16.01 17.45 21.92
N GLY A 6 17.15 17.23 21.25
CA GLY A 6 17.52 18.00 20.07
C GLY A 6 16.44 17.86 18.99
N VAL A 7 15.98 18.99 18.45
CA VAL A 7 14.88 19.08 17.46
C VAL A 7 15.10 18.22 16.21
N ARG A 8 16.35 17.86 15.90
CA ARG A 8 16.74 17.06 14.73
C ARG A 8 17.49 15.77 15.08
N SER A 9 17.42 15.32 16.33
CA SER A 9 18.03 14.04 16.72
C SER A 9 17.39 12.87 15.94
N ARG A 10 18.21 11.93 15.45
CA ARG A 10 17.79 10.71 14.71
C ARG A 10 17.02 10.97 13.39
N THR A 11 17.34 12.06 12.70
CA THR A 11 16.62 12.45 11.47
C THR A 11 17.34 12.13 10.16
N ARG A 12 18.44 11.37 10.21
CA ARG A 12 19.25 11.01 9.03
C ARG A 12 18.38 10.43 7.91
N ASP A 13 17.60 9.40 8.21
CA ASP A 13 16.79 8.71 7.20
C ASP A 13 15.50 9.47 6.84
N LEU A 14 15.08 10.42 7.69
CA LEU A 14 13.92 11.28 7.44
C LEU A 14 14.24 12.44 6.49
N PHE A 15 15.45 13.00 6.55
CA PHE A 15 15.88 14.12 5.69
C PHE A 15 16.69 13.67 4.47
N ALA A 16 17.37 12.51 4.53
CA ALA A 16 18.12 12.00 3.39
C ALA A 16 17.17 11.48 2.29
N ARG A 17 17.50 11.78 1.02
CA ARG A 17 16.78 11.21 -0.13
C ARG A 17 17.46 9.90 -0.56
N PRO A 18 16.69 8.84 -0.90
CA PRO A 18 17.25 7.57 -1.32
C PRO A 18 17.95 7.67 -2.68
N PHE A 19 18.68 6.61 -3.06
CA PHE A 19 19.32 6.51 -4.37
C PHE A 19 18.30 6.73 -5.51
N ARG A 20 18.73 7.40 -6.60
CA ARG A 20 17.88 7.82 -7.73
C ARG A 20 16.77 8.84 -7.39
N LYS A 21 16.75 9.37 -6.17
CA LYS A 21 15.88 10.48 -5.77
C LYS A 21 16.68 11.70 -5.33
N LYS A 22 17.97 11.79 -5.64
CA LYS A 22 18.81 12.95 -5.34
C LYS A 22 18.63 14.05 -6.41
N GLY A 23 19.00 15.30 -6.10
CA GLY A 23 18.85 16.45 -7.00
C GLY A 23 17.59 17.28 -6.75
N TYR A 24 17.30 18.23 -7.64
CA TYR A 24 16.13 19.11 -7.52
C TYR A 24 14.82 18.34 -7.78
N ILE A 25 13.74 18.70 -7.07
CA ILE A 25 12.42 18.08 -7.24
C ILE A 25 11.76 18.66 -8.51
N PRO A 26 11.06 17.87 -9.33
CA PRO A 26 10.36 18.42 -10.50
C PRO A 26 9.33 19.49 -10.10
N LEU A 27 9.21 20.52 -10.92
CA LEU A 27 8.32 21.67 -10.71
C LEU A 27 6.84 21.28 -10.55
N THR A 28 6.44 20.12 -11.07
CA THR A 28 5.08 19.57 -10.93
C THR A 28 4.63 19.43 -9.48
N THR A 29 5.57 19.23 -8.54
CA THR A 29 5.24 19.11 -7.11
C THR A 29 4.94 20.48 -6.49
N TYR A 30 5.62 21.53 -6.97
CA TYR A 30 5.38 22.92 -6.55
C TYR A 30 4.05 23.46 -7.08
N LEU A 31 3.71 23.10 -8.31
CA LEU A 31 2.53 23.62 -9.01
C LEU A 31 1.22 22.90 -8.64
N ARG A 32 1.29 21.82 -7.84
CA ARG A 32 0.12 21.03 -7.49
C ARG A 32 -0.73 21.73 -6.44
N THR A 33 -1.98 22.07 -6.78
CA THR A 33 -2.94 22.65 -5.85
C THR A 33 -3.68 21.57 -5.06
N TYR A 34 -3.93 21.83 -3.77
CA TYR A 34 -4.65 20.92 -2.88
C TYR A 34 -5.95 21.59 -2.39
N LYS A 35 -7.07 20.90 -2.55
CA LYS A 35 -8.37 21.33 -2.00
C LYS A 35 -8.54 20.80 -0.58
N ILE A 36 -9.19 21.58 0.28
CA ILE A 36 -9.48 21.20 1.67
C ILE A 36 -10.43 20.00 1.66
N GLY A 37 -9.99 18.84 2.14
CA GLY A 37 -10.78 17.61 2.16
C GLY A 37 -10.00 16.41 2.72
N THR A 38 -10.61 15.67 3.63
CA THR A 38 -9.97 14.95 4.74
C THR A 38 -9.68 13.46 4.52
N LEU A 39 -8.56 12.99 5.08
CA LEU A 39 -8.41 11.64 5.65
C LEU A 39 -7.77 11.76 7.03
N SER A 40 -8.47 11.35 8.09
CA SER A 40 -7.89 11.21 9.42
C SER A 40 -8.56 10.05 10.15
N THR A 41 -7.77 9.05 10.53
CA THR A 41 -8.17 8.03 11.50
C THR A 41 -7.17 8.04 12.66
N LEU A 42 -7.72 7.82 13.85
CA LEU A 42 -7.12 7.52 15.15
C LEU A 42 -7.03 8.67 16.18
N ARG A 43 -7.35 8.27 17.42
CA ARG A 43 -7.50 8.98 18.69
C ARG A 43 -6.22 9.74 19.08
N ILE A 44 -6.01 10.89 18.43
CA ILE A 44 -4.89 11.82 18.63
C ILE A 44 -5.49 13.22 18.49
N ILE A 45 -5.12 14.16 19.38
CA ILE A 45 -5.54 15.56 19.27
C ILE A 45 -5.14 16.07 17.88
N ARG A 46 -6.11 16.63 17.15
CA ARG A 46 -5.87 17.19 15.82
C ARG A 46 -4.95 18.41 15.93
N LYS A 47 -3.65 18.22 15.64
CA LYS A 47 -2.69 19.33 15.50
C LYS A 47 -2.78 19.92 14.11
N ARG A 48 -2.69 21.25 14.02
CA ARG A 48 -2.51 21.97 12.76
C ARG A 48 -1.02 22.17 12.52
N ILE A 49 -0.52 21.77 11.36
CA ILE A 49 0.89 21.91 10.98
C ILE A 49 0.94 22.71 9.68
N HIS A 50 1.77 23.74 9.64
CA HIS A 50 2.05 24.51 8.42
C HIS A 50 3.22 23.84 7.69
N VAL A 51 2.97 23.36 6.48
CA VAL A 51 3.96 22.65 5.67
C VAL A 51 3.91 23.17 4.24
N ARG A 52 5.06 23.29 3.58
CA ARG A 52 5.12 23.64 2.15
C ARG A 52 4.62 22.49 1.28
N VAL A 53 4.06 22.83 0.12
CA VAL A 53 3.49 21.88 -0.85
C VAL A 53 4.46 20.77 -1.29
N GLU A 54 5.77 21.06 -1.31
CA GLU A 54 6.85 20.12 -1.69
C GLU A 54 6.93 18.87 -0.81
N HIS A 55 6.51 19.00 0.45
CA HIS A 55 6.52 17.91 1.42
C HIS A 55 5.15 17.24 1.56
N VAL A 56 4.16 17.70 0.79
CA VAL A 56 2.81 17.14 0.80
C VAL A 56 2.64 16.22 -0.40
N GLN A 57 2.18 15.00 -0.14
CA GLN A 57 1.81 14.04 -1.18
C GLN A 57 0.32 13.72 -1.10
N PRO A 58 -0.36 13.56 -2.25
CA PRO A 58 -1.75 13.09 -2.25
C PRO A 58 -1.82 11.68 -1.69
N SER A 59 -2.81 11.41 -0.85
CA SER A 59 -3.07 10.06 -0.35
C SER A 59 -3.81 9.24 -1.40
N ARG A 60 -3.21 8.11 -1.82
CA ARG A 60 -3.84 7.16 -2.75
C ARG A 60 -4.79 6.16 -2.08
N CYS A 61 -4.79 6.08 -0.74
CA CYS A 61 -5.62 5.12 -0.01
C CYS A 61 -7.13 5.32 -0.21
N ALA A 62 -7.60 6.53 -0.54
CA ALA A 62 -9.01 6.81 -0.83
C ALA A 62 -9.35 6.81 -2.33
N GLU A 63 -8.36 6.73 -3.22
CA GLU A 63 -8.62 6.76 -4.67
C GLU A 63 -9.41 5.52 -5.09
N GLU A 64 -8.97 4.33 -4.67
CA GLU A 64 -9.65 3.06 -4.94
C GLU A 64 -11.09 3.05 -4.36
N PHE A 65 -11.25 3.52 -3.12
CA PHE A 65 -12.56 3.61 -2.48
C PHE A 65 -13.52 4.53 -3.24
N ARG A 66 -13.03 5.68 -3.72
CA ARG A 66 -13.81 6.65 -4.48
C ARG A 66 -14.22 6.08 -5.83
N LEU A 67 -13.27 5.51 -6.58
CA LEU A 67 -13.54 4.90 -7.89
C LEU A 67 -14.55 3.76 -7.76
N ARG A 68 -14.42 2.94 -6.72
CA ARG A 68 -15.39 1.88 -6.43
C ARG A 68 -16.78 2.44 -6.12
N LYS A 69 -16.88 3.53 -5.35
CA LYS A 69 -18.17 4.14 -5.04
C LYS A 69 -18.88 4.61 -6.33
N ILE A 70 -18.13 5.28 -7.21
CA ILE A 70 -18.63 5.74 -8.52
C ILE A 70 -19.14 4.54 -9.33
N LYS A 71 -18.32 3.50 -9.49
CA LYS A 71 -18.69 2.27 -10.22
C LYS A 71 -19.92 1.58 -9.62
N ASN A 72 -20.02 1.52 -8.29
CA ASN A 72 -21.17 0.92 -7.61
C ASN A 72 -22.46 1.74 -7.83
N ASP A 73 -22.35 3.06 -7.84
CA ASP A 73 -23.50 3.94 -8.07
C ASP A 73 -23.99 3.87 -9.53
N GLU A 74 -23.07 3.69 -10.48
CA GLU A 74 -23.38 3.39 -11.90
C GLU A 74 -24.13 2.05 -12.04
N LEU A 75 -23.59 0.97 -11.47
CA LEU A 75 -24.22 -0.36 -11.51
C LEU A 75 -25.63 -0.35 -10.89
N LYS A 76 -25.82 0.37 -9.78
CA LYS A 76 -27.15 0.53 -9.15
C LYS A 76 -28.11 1.30 -10.05
N ARG A 77 -27.63 2.32 -10.76
CA ARG A 77 -28.45 3.11 -11.68
C ARG A 77 -28.92 2.27 -12.86
N GLU A 78 -28.02 1.49 -13.45
CA GLU A 78 -28.34 0.57 -14.56
C GLU A 78 -29.28 -0.56 -14.12
N ALA A 79 -29.06 -1.14 -12.94
CA ALA A 79 -29.93 -2.16 -12.36
C ALA A 79 -31.35 -1.64 -12.17
N LYS A 80 -31.47 -0.41 -11.64
CA LYS A 80 -32.76 0.26 -11.44
C LYS A 80 -33.47 0.52 -12.78
N ALA A 81 -32.73 0.87 -13.83
CA ALA A 81 -33.28 1.05 -15.17
C ALA A 81 -33.79 -0.26 -15.79
N ARG A 82 -33.08 -1.37 -15.53
CA ARG A 82 -33.47 -2.72 -15.96
C ARG A 82 -34.55 -3.39 -15.08
N GLY A 83 -34.82 -2.83 -13.89
CA GLY A 83 -35.73 -3.42 -12.90
C GLY A 83 -35.12 -4.57 -12.08
N GLU A 84 -33.82 -4.80 -12.18
CA GLU A 84 -33.11 -5.86 -11.47
C GLU A 84 -32.55 -5.35 -10.12
N LYS A 85 -32.50 -6.23 -9.11
CA LYS A 85 -31.83 -5.94 -7.82
C LYS A 85 -30.42 -6.53 -7.82
N ILE A 86 -29.41 -5.68 -7.83
CA ILE A 86 -27.99 -6.09 -7.83
C ILE A 86 -27.33 -5.88 -6.46
N SER A 87 -26.51 -6.85 -6.03
CA SER A 87 -25.64 -6.73 -4.86
C SER A 87 -24.25 -6.21 -5.27
N THR A 88 -23.88 -5.01 -4.80
CA THR A 88 -22.54 -4.41 -5.06
C THR A 88 -21.54 -4.64 -3.93
N LYS A 89 -21.79 -5.63 -3.06
CA LYS A 89 -20.87 -5.97 -1.96
C LYS A 89 -19.67 -6.75 -2.51
N ARG A 90 -18.48 -6.51 -1.95
CA ARG A 90 -17.28 -7.32 -2.24
C ARG A 90 -17.51 -8.73 -1.72
N GLN A 91 -17.18 -9.72 -2.54
CA GLN A 91 -17.15 -11.12 -2.12
C GLN A 91 -15.71 -11.51 -1.77
N PRO A 92 -15.50 -12.33 -0.73
CA PRO A 92 -14.21 -12.95 -0.49
C PRO A 92 -13.85 -13.89 -1.65
N GLU A 93 -12.56 -14.21 -1.78
CA GLU A 93 -12.12 -15.20 -2.75
C GLU A 93 -12.75 -16.56 -2.40
N GLY A 94 -13.51 -17.11 -3.36
CA GLY A 94 -14.13 -18.42 -3.23
C GLY A 94 -13.13 -19.55 -3.50
N PRO A 95 -13.54 -20.82 -3.31
CA PRO A 95 -12.71 -21.95 -3.73
C PRO A 95 -12.44 -21.86 -5.24
N LYS A 96 -11.20 -22.18 -5.64
CA LYS A 96 -10.82 -22.20 -7.05
C LYS A 96 -11.71 -23.23 -7.78
N PRO A 97 -12.30 -22.87 -8.94
CA PRO A 97 -13.05 -23.83 -9.74
C PRO A 97 -12.12 -24.92 -10.26
N GLY A 98 -12.65 -26.12 -10.50
CA GLY A 98 -11.91 -27.18 -11.16
C GLY A 98 -11.47 -26.76 -12.56
N PHE A 99 -10.24 -27.11 -12.94
CA PHE A 99 -9.72 -26.89 -14.28
C PHE A 99 -9.00 -28.16 -14.76
N LEU A 100 -9.07 -28.42 -16.06
CA LEU A 100 -8.35 -29.52 -16.68
C LEU A 100 -6.89 -29.11 -16.87
N VAL A 101 -5.97 -30.00 -16.51
CA VAL A 101 -4.53 -29.83 -16.72
C VAL A 101 -4.11 -30.82 -17.80
N GLU A 102 -3.78 -30.34 -18.99
CA GLU A 102 -3.28 -31.16 -20.08
C GLU A 102 -1.76 -31.02 -20.20
N GLY A 103 -1.05 -32.15 -20.37
CA GLY A 103 0.34 -32.16 -20.85
C GLY A 103 1.45 -31.97 -19.81
N THR A 104 1.22 -32.14 -18.51
CA THR A 104 2.31 -32.04 -17.51
C THR A 104 3.20 -33.28 -17.56
N THR A 105 4.49 -33.10 -17.87
CA THR A 105 5.52 -34.12 -17.60
C THR A 105 5.61 -34.31 -16.09
N LEU A 106 5.19 -35.47 -15.60
CA LEU A 106 5.24 -35.81 -14.18
C LEU A 106 6.69 -36.11 -13.80
N GLU A 107 7.34 -35.20 -13.09
CA GLU A 107 8.64 -35.44 -12.49
C GLU A 107 8.44 -36.04 -11.08
N THR A 108 8.89 -37.27 -10.89
CA THR A 108 8.88 -37.93 -9.58
C THR A 108 10.03 -37.38 -8.73
N VAL A 109 9.71 -36.46 -7.81
CA VAL A 109 10.68 -35.96 -6.84
C VAL A 109 10.70 -36.87 -5.62
N THR A 110 11.85 -37.47 -5.32
CA THR A 110 12.09 -38.22 -4.08
C THR A 110 12.60 -37.28 -2.98
N PRO A 111 12.25 -37.50 -1.70
CA PRO A 111 12.80 -36.69 -0.62
C PRO A 111 14.31 -36.87 -0.55
N ILE A 112 15.04 -35.75 -0.50
CA ILE A 112 16.48 -35.76 -0.24
C ILE A 112 16.68 -36.16 1.23
N PRO A 113 17.51 -37.17 1.54
CA PRO A 113 17.80 -37.54 2.92
C PRO A 113 18.48 -36.40 3.67
N TYR A 114 18.20 -36.28 4.98
CA TYR A 114 18.84 -35.28 5.82
C TYR A 114 20.32 -35.62 6.03
N ASP A 115 21.20 -34.85 5.38
CA ASP A 115 22.60 -34.78 5.80
C ASP A 115 22.69 -33.83 6.99
N VAL A 116 22.99 -34.38 8.17
CA VAL A 116 23.37 -33.57 9.34
C VAL A 116 24.79 -33.06 9.08
N VAL A 117 24.94 -32.10 8.18
CA VAL A 117 26.21 -31.40 8.00
C VAL A 117 26.38 -30.53 9.24
N ASN A 118 27.21 -31.01 10.16
CA ASN A 118 27.70 -30.27 11.30
C ASN A 118 28.70 -29.23 10.76
N ASP A 119 28.19 -28.23 10.02
CA ASP A 119 28.98 -27.09 9.59
C ASP A 119 29.37 -26.33 10.85
N LEU A 120 30.59 -26.62 11.28
CA LEU A 120 31.43 -25.87 12.20
C LEU A 120 30.79 -24.52 12.56
N LYS A 121 30.09 -24.49 13.69
CA LYS A 121 30.07 -23.31 14.56
C LYS A 121 31.52 -23.08 15.01
N GLY A 122 32.33 -22.58 14.09
CA GLY A 122 33.64 -22.05 14.34
C GLY A 122 33.47 -20.73 15.08
N GLY A 123 33.84 -20.76 16.36
CA GLY A 123 34.35 -19.61 17.10
C GLY A 123 33.32 -18.55 17.49
N TYR A 124 33.08 -18.43 18.79
CA TYR A 124 33.02 -17.09 19.39
C TYR A 124 34.40 -16.45 19.34
#